data_AF-A0A1Y2EII9-F1
#
_entry.id   AF-A0A1Y2EII9-F1
#
_cell.length_a   1.000
_cell.length_b   1.000
_cell.length_c   1.000
_cell.angle_alpha   90.00
_cell.angle_beta   90.00
_cell.angle_gamma   90.00
#
_symmetry.space_group_name_H-M   'P 1'
#
loop_
_entity.id
_entity.type
_entity.pdbx_description
1 polymer ?
#
loop_
_entity_poly.entity_id
_entity_poly.type
_entity_poly.pdbx_seq_one_letter_code
_entity_poly.pdbx_strand_id
1 'polypeptide(L)'
;RDIRTAPSPASGGVPNPTSEYIQQASLSPTQLPEARRILVVIDLNGTLLYRPNLKTPSKFTERPHARTFLDYCIRTFKVAIWSSARPPNVHKMLLQLLTPEQREQVVAVWARDTLGLTPADYSARVQVYKRLEKLWQDPAISASHPEAALGRKWDQTNTVLVDDSVEKARSQPFNLIGLPEFKGNEAEYGHVLPQVHDFLNECTKQRDVSCYIRSNPFVLREGFSLEPPP
;
A
#
# COMPACT_ATOMS: atom_id res chain seq x y z
N ARG A 1 -5.62 -24.42 11.57
CA ARG A 1 -5.31 -23.77 10.27
C ARG A 1 -3.86 -24.10 9.95
N ASP A 2 -3.54 -24.49 8.72
CA ASP A 2 -2.15 -24.78 8.34
C ASP A 2 -1.19 -23.64 8.68
N ILE A 3 0.03 -24.00 9.07
CA ILE A 3 1.10 -23.06 9.42
C ILE A 3 1.44 -22.26 8.15
N ARG A 4 1.66 -20.94 8.31
CA ARG A 4 2.12 -20.11 7.20
C ARG A 4 3.59 -20.44 6.93
N THR A 5 3.92 -20.84 5.70
CA THR A 5 5.29 -21.21 5.29
C THR A 5 5.91 -20.14 4.41
N ALA A 6 7.24 -20.17 4.23
CA ALA A 6 7.91 -19.37 3.20
C ALA A 6 7.49 -19.83 1.79
N PRO A 7 7.45 -18.92 0.80
CA PRO A 7 7.22 -19.30 -0.59
C PRO A 7 8.44 -20.02 -1.18
N SER A 8 8.21 -20.83 -2.21
CA SER A 8 9.28 -21.53 -2.92
C SER A 8 10.25 -20.57 -3.63
N PRO A 9 11.50 -21.00 -3.94
CA PRO A 9 12.43 -20.21 -4.76
C PRO A 9 11.85 -19.84 -6.14
N ALA A 10 11.04 -20.72 -6.73
CA ALA A 10 10.36 -20.47 -8.01
C ALA A 10 9.31 -19.34 -7.91
N SER A 11 8.77 -19.08 -6.72
CA SER A 11 7.94 -17.89 -6.42
C SER A 11 8.78 -16.67 -6.00
N GLY A 12 10.09 -16.71 -6.23
CA GLY A 12 11.06 -15.68 -5.84
C GLY A 12 11.57 -15.79 -4.40
N GLY A 13 11.11 -16.75 -3.61
CA GLY A 13 11.53 -16.96 -2.22
C GLY A 13 11.27 -15.77 -1.29
N VAL A 14 12.03 -15.71 -0.19
CA VAL A 14 12.04 -14.59 0.76
C VAL A 14 12.98 -13.51 0.23
N PRO A 15 12.50 -12.31 -0.12
CA PRO A 15 13.36 -11.24 -0.62
C PRO A 15 14.15 -10.59 0.51
N ASN A 16 15.23 -9.90 0.13
CA ASN A 16 15.91 -8.91 0.97
C ASN A 16 16.02 -7.60 0.18
N PRO A 17 16.12 -6.44 0.86
CA PRO A 17 16.45 -5.18 0.20
C PRO A 17 17.78 -5.28 -0.54
N THR A 18 17.89 -4.64 -1.71
CA THR A 18 19.16 -4.55 -2.42
C THR A 18 20.09 -3.56 -1.74
N SER A 19 21.39 -3.67 -2.00
CA SER A 19 22.39 -2.73 -1.47
C SER A 19 22.13 -1.31 -1.98
N GLU A 20 21.75 -1.16 -3.24
CA GLU A 20 21.45 0.12 -3.88
C GLU A 20 20.23 0.78 -3.23
N TYR A 21 19.19 0.01 -2.95
CA TYR A 21 18.00 0.48 -2.24
C TYR A 21 18.35 1.05 -0.87
N ILE A 22 19.14 0.31 -0.09
CA ILE A 22 19.56 0.71 1.25
C ILE A 22 20.45 1.93 1.21
N GLN A 23 21.40 2.01 0.27
CA GLN A 23 22.27 3.17 0.11
C GLN A 23 21.47 4.43 -0.22
N GLN A 24 20.52 4.35 -1.16
CA GLN A 24 19.65 5.46 -1.52
C GLN A 24 18.81 5.92 -0.32
N ALA A 25 18.12 5.00 0.37
CA ALA A 25 17.29 5.33 1.53
C ALA A 25 18.11 5.91 2.69
N SER A 26 19.41 5.61 2.77
CA SER A 26 20.32 6.08 3.82
C SER A 26 20.73 7.54 3.68
N LEU A 27 20.44 8.18 2.55
CA LEU A 27 20.69 9.61 2.35
C LEU A 27 19.81 10.48 3.28
N SER A 28 20.23 11.73 3.47
CA SER A 28 19.44 12.71 4.24
C SER A 28 18.17 13.10 3.48
N PRO A 29 16.99 13.12 4.14
CA PRO A 29 15.76 13.58 3.50
C PRO A 29 15.87 15.06 3.12
N THR A 30 15.32 15.41 1.96
CA THR A 30 15.29 16.79 1.46
C THR A 30 13.88 17.12 1.02
N GLN A 31 13.38 18.28 1.46
CA GLN A 31 12.08 18.78 1.06
C GLN A 31 12.10 19.38 -0.35
N LEU A 32 10.97 19.27 -1.04
CA LEU A 32 10.68 19.95 -2.28
C LEU A 32 10.06 21.32 -1.99
N PRO A 33 10.27 22.31 -2.86
CA PRO A 33 9.61 23.62 -2.72
C PRO A 33 8.09 23.52 -2.88
N GLU A 34 7.61 22.55 -3.66
CA GLU A 34 6.19 22.28 -3.89
C GLU A 34 5.89 20.79 -3.71
N ALA A 35 4.67 20.50 -3.26
CA ALA A 35 4.18 19.13 -3.16
C ALA A 35 4.04 18.51 -4.56
N ARG A 36 4.48 17.26 -4.70
CA ARG A 36 4.32 16.49 -5.96
C ARG A 36 3.34 15.35 -5.80
N ARG A 37 2.78 14.91 -6.91
CA ARG A 37 1.99 13.68 -6.94
C ARG A 37 2.90 12.45 -6.77
N ILE A 38 2.56 11.59 -5.82
CA ILE A 38 3.21 10.30 -5.57
C ILE A 38 2.30 9.13 -5.99
N LEU A 39 2.88 7.94 -6.07
CA LEU A 39 2.12 6.70 -6.18
C LEU A 39 1.89 6.11 -4.80
N VAL A 40 0.63 5.83 -4.46
CA VAL A 40 0.23 5.16 -3.21
C VAL A 40 -0.34 3.79 -3.53
N VAL A 41 0.32 2.76 -3.02
CA VAL A 41 -0.07 1.36 -3.14
C VAL A 41 -0.78 0.96 -1.85
N ILE A 42 -2.04 0.53 -1.92
CA ILE A 42 -2.86 0.32 -0.72
C ILE A 42 -3.28 -1.15 -0.63
N ASP A 43 -3.00 -1.79 0.52
CA ASP A 43 -3.58 -3.10 0.86
C ASP A 43 -5.07 -3.00 1.23
N LEU A 44 -5.77 -4.14 1.26
CA LEU A 44 -7.19 -4.17 1.62
C LEU A 44 -7.42 -4.78 2.99
N ASN A 45 -7.17 -6.08 3.14
CA ASN A 45 -7.64 -6.83 4.30
C ASN A 45 -6.61 -6.77 5.43
N GLY A 46 -7.02 -6.21 6.57
CA GLY A 46 -6.13 -5.84 7.67
C GLY A 46 -5.73 -4.36 7.61
N THR A 47 -5.93 -3.70 6.46
CA THR A 47 -5.53 -2.30 6.24
C THR A 47 -6.73 -1.35 6.13
N LEU A 48 -7.66 -1.58 5.20
CA LEU A 48 -8.87 -0.76 4.99
C LEU A 48 -10.15 -1.45 5.45
N LEU A 49 -10.12 -2.77 5.60
CA LEU A 49 -11.28 -3.57 6.00
C LEU A 49 -10.85 -4.84 6.70
N TYR A 50 -11.79 -5.48 7.38
CA TYR A 50 -11.62 -6.77 8.03
C TYR A 50 -12.64 -7.78 7.51
N ARG A 51 -12.16 -8.94 7.09
CA ARG A 51 -13.00 -10.07 6.68
C ARG A 51 -13.01 -11.15 7.76
N PRO A 52 -14.10 -11.28 8.54
CA PRO A 52 -14.20 -12.32 9.57
C PRO A 52 -14.17 -13.73 8.95
N ASN A 53 -14.76 -13.88 7.76
CA ASN A 53 -14.75 -15.13 7.01
C ASN A 53 -14.18 -14.93 5.59
N LEU A 54 -13.00 -15.53 5.37
CA LEU A 54 -12.28 -15.46 4.10
C LEU A 54 -13.00 -16.17 2.94
N LYS A 55 -14.03 -16.98 3.21
CA LYS A 55 -14.87 -17.64 2.19
C LYS A 55 -16.04 -16.75 1.70
N THR A 56 -16.42 -15.72 2.46
CA THR A 56 -17.52 -14.80 2.13
C THR A 56 -16.99 -13.39 1.89
N PRO A 57 -16.41 -13.10 0.71
CA PRO A 57 -15.73 -11.83 0.43
C PRO A 57 -16.62 -10.60 0.46
N SER A 58 -17.93 -10.75 0.31
CA SER A 58 -18.87 -9.64 0.36
C SER A 58 -19.24 -9.21 1.78
N LYS A 59 -18.88 -9.99 2.82
CA LYS A 59 -19.11 -9.62 4.22
C LYS A 59 -17.79 -9.18 4.84
N PHE A 60 -17.64 -7.88 5.04
CA PHE A 60 -16.51 -7.27 5.74
C PHE A 60 -16.97 -6.09 6.57
N THR A 61 -16.17 -5.75 7.58
CA THR A 61 -16.29 -4.51 8.33
C THR A 61 -15.28 -3.53 7.74
N GLU A 62 -15.73 -2.32 7.39
CA GLU A 62 -14.84 -1.25 6.95
C GLU A 62 -14.04 -0.71 8.13
N ARG A 63 -12.77 -0.38 7.92
CA ARG A 63 -12.01 0.38 8.91
C ARG A 63 -12.60 1.79 9.00
N PRO A 64 -12.71 2.39 10.19
CA PRO A 64 -13.17 3.77 10.31
C PRO A 64 -12.46 4.71 9.32
N HIS A 65 -13.25 5.52 8.61
CA HIS A 65 -12.82 6.44 7.55
C HIS A 65 -12.31 5.81 6.23
N ALA A 66 -12.44 4.50 6.01
CA ALA A 66 -11.90 3.83 4.81
C ALA A 66 -12.34 4.45 3.47
N ARG A 67 -13.65 4.74 3.31
CA ARG A 67 -14.18 5.35 2.09
C ARG A 67 -13.67 6.77 1.87
N THR A 68 -13.71 7.60 2.91
CA THR A 68 -13.22 8.99 2.85
C THR A 68 -11.72 9.03 2.55
N PHE A 69 -10.95 8.12 3.16
CA PHE A 69 -9.52 7.98 2.91
C PHE A 69 -9.23 7.59 1.45
N LEU A 70 -9.94 6.59 0.93
CA LEU A 70 -9.80 6.16 -0.47
C LEU A 70 -10.17 7.27 -1.46
N ASP A 71 -11.29 7.94 -1.22
CA ASP A 71 -11.75 9.05 -2.05
C ASP A 71 -10.71 10.18 -2.13
N TYR A 72 -10.15 10.57 -0.98
CA TYR A 72 -9.07 11.54 -0.93
C TYR A 72 -7.83 11.05 -1.70
N CYS A 73 -7.38 9.82 -1.42
CA CYS A 73 -6.17 9.28 -2.05
C CYS A 73 -6.30 9.24 -3.57
N ILE A 74 -7.47 8.85 -4.11
CA ILE A 74 -7.72 8.77 -5.55
C ILE A 74 -7.71 10.17 -6.19
N ARG A 75 -8.26 11.18 -5.53
CA ARG A 75 -8.26 12.56 -6.03
C ARG A 75 -6.89 13.23 -5.98
N THR A 76 -6.07 12.90 -4.98
CA THR A 76 -4.80 13.60 -4.72
C THR A 76 -3.59 12.88 -5.36
N PHE A 77 -3.55 11.55 -5.27
CA PHE A 77 -2.40 10.72 -5.67
C PHE A 77 -2.67 9.90 -6.94
N LYS A 78 -1.66 9.15 -7.40
CA LYS A 78 -1.94 7.95 -8.20
C LYS A 78 -2.10 6.78 -7.25
N VAL A 79 -3.16 6.00 -7.40
CA VAL A 79 -3.48 4.91 -6.47
C VAL A 79 -3.43 3.57 -7.18
N ALA A 80 -2.70 2.62 -6.62
CA ALA A 80 -2.78 1.21 -6.96
C ALA A 80 -3.32 0.43 -5.76
N ILE A 81 -4.23 -0.52 -6.01
CA ILE A 81 -4.66 -1.47 -4.99
C ILE A 81 -3.80 -2.72 -5.16
N TRP A 82 -3.17 -3.21 -4.09
CA TRP A 82 -2.46 -4.49 -4.12
C TRP A 82 -2.88 -5.36 -2.94
N SER A 83 -3.67 -6.40 -3.20
CA SER A 83 -4.17 -7.29 -2.15
C SER A 83 -3.55 -8.69 -2.22
N SER A 84 -3.38 -9.31 -1.06
CA SER A 84 -3.01 -10.73 -0.96
C SER A 84 -4.18 -11.71 -1.14
N ALA A 85 -5.40 -11.20 -1.30
CA ALA A 85 -6.59 -11.99 -1.61
C ALA A 85 -6.67 -12.35 -3.10
N ARG A 86 -7.41 -13.42 -3.44
CA ARG A 86 -7.63 -13.85 -4.83
C ARG A 86 -8.46 -12.81 -5.61
N PRO A 87 -8.30 -12.68 -6.94
CA PRO A 87 -8.96 -11.65 -7.74
C PRO A 87 -10.47 -11.53 -7.55
N PRO A 88 -11.27 -12.62 -7.51
CA PRO A 88 -12.73 -12.51 -7.32
C PRO A 88 -13.11 -11.90 -5.97
N ASN A 89 -12.28 -12.09 -4.94
CA ASN A 89 -12.50 -11.50 -3.64
C ASN A 89 -12.16 -10.01 -3.65
N VAL A 90 -11.04 -9.63 -4.28
CA VAL A 90 -10.63 -8.23 -4.45
C VAL A 90 -11.69 -7.44 -5.20
N HIS A 91 -12.17 -8.00 -6.32
CA HIS A 91 -13.24 -7.39 -7.11
C HIS A 91 -14.49 -7.11 -6.27
N LYS A 92 -14.98 -8.09 -5.49
CA LYS A 92 -16.15 -7.93 -4.62
C LYS A 92 -15.96 -6.88 -3.52
N MET A 93 -14.76 -6.76 -2.95
CA MET A 93 -14.45 -5.73 -1.96
C MET A 93 -14.48 -4.33 -2.59
N LEU A 94 -13.84 -4.16 -3.74
CA LEU A 94 -13.78 -2.87 -4.44
C LEU A 94 -15.13 -2.43 -5.00
N LEU A 95 -15.99 -3.36 -5.42
CA LEU A 95 -17.37 -3.04 -5.84
C LEU A 95 -18.17 -2.37 -4.73
N GLN A 96 -17.89 -2.72 -3.47
CA GLN A 96 -18.57 -2.15 -2.32
C GLN A 96 -17.90 -0.86 -1.84
N LEU A 97 -16.57 -0.82 -1.80
CA LEU A 97 -15.80 0.32 -1.28
C LEU A 97 -15.80 1.55 -2.20
N LEU A 98 -15.73 1.34 -3.51
CA LEU A 98 -15.50 2.39 -4.50
C LEU A 98 -16.70 2.56 -5.44
N THR A 99 -16.93 3.78 -5.91
CA THR A 99 -17.86 4.04 -7.03
C THR A 99 -17.26 3.58 -8.36
N PRO A 100 -18.04 3.41 -9.44
CA PRO A 100 -17.51 3.13 -10.78
C PRO A 100 -16.42 4.12 -11.20
N GLU A 101 -16.66 5.41 -11.01
CA GLU A 101 -15.76 6.51 -11.42
C GLU A 101 -14.45 6.49 -10.62
N GLN A 102 -14.51 6.14 -9.33
CA GLN A 102 -13.31 5.96 -8.52
C GLN A 102 -12.49 4.75 -8.98
N ARG A 103 -13.13 3.65 -9.38
CA ARG A 103 -12.42 2.46 -9.88
C ARG A 103 -11.69 2.71 -11.19
N GLU A 104 -12.23 3.56 -12.06
CA GLU A 104 -11.59 3.96 -13.32
C GLU A 104 -10.33 4.82 -13.09
N GLN A 105 -10.24 5.51 -11.95
CA GLN A 105 -9.08 6.35 -11.61
C GLN A 105 -7.93 5.60 -10.91
N VAL A 106 -8.18 4.38 -10.41
CA VAL A 106 -7.16 3.52 -9.83
C VAL A 106 -6.27 2.98 -10.95
N VAL A 107 -4.96 3.21 -10.87
CA VAL A 107 -4.01 2.89 -11.95
C VAL A 107 -3.76 1.39 -12.10
N ALA A 108 -3.98 0.62 -11.03
CA ALA A 108 -3.89 -0.84 -11.06
C ALA A 108 -4.67 -1.48 -9.91
N VAL A 109 -5.31 -2.62 -10.20
CA VAL A 109 -5.87 -3.52 -9.18
C VAL A 109 -5.14 -4.85 -9.26
N TRP A 110 -4.21 -5.04 -8.33
CA TRP A 110 -3.36 -6.21 -8.20
C TRP A 110 -3.84 -7.11 -7.06
N ALA A 111 -3.87 -8.40 -7.32
CA ALA A 111 -4.38 -9.42 -6.40
C ALA A 111 -3.34 -10.54 -6.20
N ARG A 112 -3.74 -11.65 -5.59
CA ARG A 112 -2.82 -12.76 -5.25
C ARG A 112 -2.04 -13.30 -6.46
N ASP A 113 -2.66 -13.30 -7.63
CA ASP A 113 -2.09 -13.74 -8.90
C ASP A 113 -0.96 -12.84 -9.39
N THR A 114 -0.90 -11.58 -8.95
CA THR A 114 0.20 -10.66 -9.31
C THR A 114 1.38 -10.72 -8.34
N LEU A 115 1.36 -11.57 -7.31
CA LEU A 115 2.45 -11.71 -6.35
C LEU A 115 3.62 -12.58 -6.86
N GLY A 116 3.54 -13.09 -8.09
CA GLY A 116 4.60 -13.92 -8.69
C GLY A 116 4.69 -15.32 -8.09
N LEU A 117 3.56 -15.86 -7.61
CA LEU A 117 3.49 -17.18 -7.02
C LEU A 117 3.37 -18.26 -8.09
N THR A 118 4.03 -19.40 -7.88
CA THR A 118 3.74 -20.64 -8.62
C THR A 118 2.31 -21.12 -8.35
N PRO A 119 1.70 -21.97 -9.21
CA PRO A 119 0.36 -22.50 -8.96
C PRO A 119 0.20 -23.21 -7.60
N ALA A 120 1.25 -23.88 -7.13
CA ALA A 120 1.28 -24.53 -5.81
C ALA A 120 1.23 -23.49 -4.68
N ASP A 121 2.14 -22.51 -4.69
CA ASP A 121 2.18 -21.45 -3.67
C ASP A 121 0.94 -20.54 -3.72
N TYR A 122 0.37 -20.32 -4.90
CA TYR A 122 -0.88 -19.60 -5.08
C TYR A 122 -2.03 -20.29 -4.35
N SER A 123 -2.04 -21.62 -4.32
CA SER A 123 -3.09 -22.42 -3.66
C SER A 123 -2.81 -22.66 -2.17
N ALA A 124 -1.55 -22.61 -1.75
CA ALA A 124 -1.11 -22.83 -0.37
C ALA A 124 -1.12 -21.55 0.49
N ARG A 125 -0.98 -21.73 1.81
CA ARG A 125 -0.89 -20.62 2.77
C ARG A 125 0.56 -20.17 2.97
N VAL A 126 1.16 -19.60 1.93
CA VAL A 126 2.53 -19.03 2.02
C VAL A 126 2.54 -17.57 2.47
N GLN A 127 3.65 -17.12 3.06
CA GLN A 127 3.97 -15.70 3.20
C GLN A 127 4.17 -15.10 1.80
N VAL A 128 3.64 -13.89 1.60
CA VAL A 128 3.71 -13.19 0.32
C VAL A 128 4.44 -11.86 0.48
N TYR A 129 5.02 -11.38 -0.62
CA TYR A 129 5.84 -10.18 -0.65
C TYR A 129 5.37 -9.27 -1.80
N LYS A 130 5.19 -7.99 -1.51
CA LYS A 130 4.85 -6.93 -2.47
C LYS A 130 6.13 -6.25 -2.91
N ARG A 131 6.76 -6.80 -3.94
CA ARG A 131 8.03 -6.31 -4.50
C ARG A 131 7.75 -5.10 -5.38
N LEU A 132 8.03 -3.90 -4.89
CA LEU A 132 7.69 -2.67 -5.61
C LEU A 132 8.43 -2.54 -6.94
N GLU A 133 9.59 -3.19 -7.14
CA GLU A 133 10.25 -3.22 -8.46
C GLU A 133 9.36 -3.80 -9.55
N LYS A 134 8.57 -4.84 -9.21
CA LYS A 134 7.61 -5.42 -10.16
C LYS A 134 6.60 -4.37 -10.61
N LEU A 135 6.15 -3.54 -9.67
CA LEU A 135 5.20 -2.47 -9.92
C LEU A 135 5.83 -1.35 -10.76
N TRP A 136 7.07 -0.98 -10.47
CA TRP A 136 7.80 0.05 -11.24
C TRP A 136 8.13 -0.37 -12.67
N GLN A 137 8.27 -1.68 -12.91
CA GLN A 137 8.54 -2.25 -14.22
C GLN A 137 7.28 -2.49 -15.07
N ASP A 138 6.09 -2.40 -14.49
CA ASP A 138 4.84 -2.58 -15.22
C ASP A 138 4.61 -1.39 -16.18
N PRO A 139 4.45 -1.61 -17.49
CA PRO A 139 4.34 -0.53 -18.46
C PRO A 139 3.12 0.38 -18.24
N ALA A 140 1.97 -0.18 -17.84
CA ALA A 140 0.76 0.60 -17.62
C ALA A 140 0.89 1.47 -16.37
N ILE A 141 1.48 0.92 -15.31
CA ILE A 141 1.73 1.67 -14.08
C ILE A 141 2.80 2.74 -14.31
N SER A 142 3.91 2.41 -14.98
CA SER A 142 4.95 3.40 -15.33
C SER A 142 4.38 4.54 -16.18
N ALA A 143 3.52 4.24 -17.15
CA ALA A 143 2.87 5.25 -18.00
C ALA A 143 1.89 6.16 -17.23
N SER A 144 1.44 5.75 -16.03
CA SER A 144 0.56 6.58 -15.20
C SER A 144 1.27 7.74 -14.49
N HIS A 145 2.61 7.80 -14.57
CA HIS A 145 3.38 8.91 -14.03
C HIS A 145 3.00 10.23 -14.75
N PRO A 146 2.70 11.34 -14.03
CA PRO A 146 2.28 12.60 -14.66
C PRO A 146 3.26 13.14 -15.72
N GLU A 147 4.55 12.89 -15.49
CA GLU A 147 5.65 13.29 -16.39
C GLU A 147 6.26 12.10 -17.16
N ALA A 148 5.48 11.03 -17.41
CA ALA A 148 5.96 9.86 -18.15
C ALA A 148 6.51 10.22 -19.54
N ALA A 149 5.89 11.20 -20.22
CA ALA A 149 6.35 11.71 -21.51
C ALA A 149 7.74 12.38 -21.44
N LEU A 150 8.19 12.81 -20.26
CA LEU A 150 9.52 13.35 -20.00
C LEU A 150 10.51 12.29 -19.51
N GLY A 151 10.14 11.00 -19.60
CA GLY A 151 10.97 9.87 -19.16
C GLY A 151 10.98 9.65 -17.65
N ARG A 152 10.12 10.33 -16.88
CA ARG A 152 9.97 10.09 -15.44
C ARG A 152 9.14 8.84 -15.18
N LYS A 153 9.43 8.16 -14.07
CA LYS A 153 8.77 6.90 -13.70
C LYS A 153 8.52 6.82 -12.20
N TRP A 154 7.67 5.89 -11.81
CA TRP A 154 7.56 5.48 -10.41
C TRP A 154 8.77 4.66 -10.00
N ASP A 155 9.32 4.96 -8.83
CA ASP A 155 10.45 4.27 -8.23
C ASP A 155 10.42 4.41 -6.70
N GLN A 156 11.51 4.01 -6.05
CA GLN A 156 11.71 4.11 -4.60
C GLN A 156 11.48 5.52 -4.07
N THR A 157 11.78 6.56 -4.85
CA THR A 157 11.77 7.94 -4.37
C THR A 157 10.37 8.53 -4.30
N ASN A 158 9.38 7.96 -4.99
CA ASN A 158 8.04 8.55 -5.17
C ASN A 158 6.89 7.53 -5.05
N THR A 159 7.15 6.36 -4.49
CA THR A 159 6.15 5.30 -4.24
C THR A 159 6.02 5.02 -2.75
N VAL A 160 4.79 4.96 -2.23
CA VAL A 160 4.50 4.59 -0.83
C VAL A 160 3.57 3.39 -0.81
N LEU A 161 3.85 2.40 0.03
CA LEU A 161 3.01 1.24 0.32
C LEU A 161 2.32 1.43 1.68
N VAL A 162 0.99 1.32 1.72
CA VAL A 162 0.19 1.31 2.95
C VAL A 162 -0.26 -0.12 3.21
N ASP A 163 0.25 -0.74 4.27
CA ASP A 163 0.01 -2.15 4.58
C ASP A 163 0.10 -2.40 6.10
N ASP A 164 -0.66 -3.38 6.59
CA ASP A 164 -0.61 -3.86 7.98
C ASP A 164 0.56 -4.81 8.27
N SER A 165 1.27 -5.27 7.24
CA SER A 165 2.30 -6.29 7.34
C SER A 165 3.66 -5.79 6.87
N VAL A 166 4.57 -5.57 7.83
CA VAL A 166 5.99 -5.26 7.57
C VAL A 166 6.62 -6.30 6.65
N GLU A 167 6.30 -7.58 6.87
CA GLU A 167 6.88 -8.66 6.11
C GLU A 167 6.47 -8.65 4.63
N LYS A 168 5.30 -8.09 4.27
CA LYS A 168 4.95 -7.93 2.85
C LYS A 168 5.83 -6.88 2.15
N ALA A 169 6.34 -5.88 2.86
CA ALA A 169 7.20 -4.84 2.33
C ALA A 169 8.70 -5.17 2.43
N ARG A 170 9.06 -6.43 2.75
CA ARG A 170 10.43 -6.84 3.11
C ARG A 170 11.52 -6.39 2.13
N SER A 171 11.23 -6.28 0.84
CA SER A 171 12.19 -5.84 -0.17
C SER A 171 12.40 -4.31 -0.19
N GLN A 172 11.37 -3.53 0.19
CA GLN A 172 11.41 -2.05 0.26
C GLN A 172 10.81 -1.55 1.59
N PRO A 173 11.43 -1.85 2.74
CA PRO A 173 10.87 -1.54 4.05
C PRO A 173 10.68 -0.05 4.30
N PHE A 174 11.50 0.81 3.68
CA PHE A 174 11.42 2.27 3.82
C PHE A 174 10.44 2.91 2.82
N ASN A 175 9.66 2.13 2.08
CA ASN A 175 8.52 2.64 1.34
C ASN A 175 7.19 2.32 2.05
N LEU A 176 7.24 1.66 3.21
CA LEU A 176 6.06 1.22 3.95
C LEU A 176 5.61 2.29 4.97
N ILE A 177 4.33 2.65 4.91
CA ILE A 177 3.56 3.14 6.06
C ILE A 177 2.89 1.92 6.69
N GLY A 178 3.48 1.45 7.81
CA GLY A 178 3.03 0.25 8.51
C GLY A 178 1.92 0.56 9.50
N LEU A 179 0.78 -0.12 9.38
CA LEU A 179 -0.38 0.09 10.26
C LEU A 179 -0.59 -1.08 11.23
N PRO A 180 -1.23 -0.84 12.38
CA PRO A 180 -1.84 -1.93 13.14
C PRO A 180 -2.87 -2.68 12.28
N GLU A 181 -2.85 -4.01 12.34
CA GLU A 181 -3.85 -4.85 11.66
C GLU A 181 -5.25 -4.53 12.18
N PHE A 182 -6.14 -4.13 11.27
CA PHE A 182 -7.53 -3.90 11.55
C PHE A 182 -8.28 -5.23 11.70
N LYS A 183 -8.91 -5.43 12.87
CA LYS A 183 -9.61 -6.66 13.24
C LYS A 183 -11.14 -6.51 13.30
N GLY A 184 -11.68 -5.46 12.67
CA GLY A 184 -13.13 -5.26 12.56
C GLY A 184 -13.78 -4.52 13.73
N ASN A 185 -12.99 -3.82 14.56
CA ASN A 185 -13.55 -2.98 15.61
C ASN A 185 -14.00 -1.63 15.01
N GLU A 186 -15.31 -1.39 14.90
CA GLU A 186 -15.84 -0.12 14.40
C GLU A 186 -15.48 1.08 15.27
N ALA A 187 -15.19 0.86 16.56
CA ALA A 187 -14.67 1.86 17.48
C ALA A 187 -13.13 1.76 17.60
N GLU A 188 -12.44 1.51 16.49
CA GLU A 188 -10.97 1.53 16.50
C GLU A 188 -10.47 2.92 16.91
N TYR A 189 -9.81 2.97 18.07
CA TYR A 189 -9.22 4.19 18.61
C TYR A 189 -8.02 4.66 17.79
N GLY A 190 -7.75 5.95 17.85
CA GLY A 190 -6.52 6.54 17.32
C GLY A 190 -6.62 7.04 15.87
N HIS A 191 -7.79 7.01 15.22
CA HIS A 191 -7.99 7.62 13.89
C HIS A 191 -6.88 7.24 12.89
N VAL A 192 -6.64 5.94 12.73
CA VAL A 192 -5.47 5.43 12.00
C VAL A 192 -5.39 5.99 10.58
N LEU A 193 -6.47 5.88 9.79
CA LEU A 193 -6.46 6.35 8.40
C LEU A 193 -6.33 7.88 8.26
N PRO A 194 -6.95 8.72 9.12
CA PRO A 194 -6.63 10.14 9.19
C PRO A 194 -5.14 10.44 9.45
N GLN A 195 -4.47 9.73 10.37
CA GLN A 195 -3.03 9.94 10.59
C GLN A 195 -2.19 9.50 9.38
N VAL A 196 -2.59 8.43 8.68
CA VAL A 196 -1.94 8.00 7.43
C VAL A 196 -2.12 9.05 6.33
N HIS A 197 -3.30 9.66 6.24
CA HIS A 197 -3.56 10.76 5.32
C HIS A 197 -2.57 11.91 5.53
N ASP A 198 -2.37 12.35 6.77
CA ASP A 198 -1.44 13.45 7.08
C ASP A 198 -0.01 13.08 6.70
N PHE A 199 0.40 11.85 7.03
CA PHE A 199 1.74 11.37 6.72
C PHE A 199 1.98 11.22 5.20
N LEU A 200 0.99 10.76 4.43
CA LEU A 200 1.07 10.74 2.96
C LEU A 200 1.24 12.15 2.37
N ASN A 201 0.58 13.14 2.95
CA ASN A 201 0.77 14.55 2.56
C ASN A 201 2.18 15.04 2.86
N GLU A 202 2.78 14.65 4.00
CA GLU A 202 4.19 14.95 4.26
C GLU A 202 5.13 14.28 3.25
N CYS A 203 4.84 13.03 2.83
CA CYS A 203 5.60 12.35 1.78
C CYS A 203 5.59 13.10 0.44
N THR A 204 4.50 13.79 0.10
CA THR A 204 4.42 14.56 -1.17
C THR A 204 5.40 15.72 -1.22
N LYS A 205 5.85 16.20 -0.06
CA LYS A 205 6.81 17.29 0.09
C LYS A 205 8.26 16.79 0.05
N GLN A 206 8.49 15.48 -0.12
CA GLN A 206 9.83 14.90 -0.08
C GLN A 206 10.36 14.60 -1.48
N ARG A 207 11.65 14.90 -1.69
CA ARG A 207 12.37 14.52 -2.92
C ARG A 207 12.52 13.02 -3.03
N ASP A 208 12.71 12.35 -1.90
CA ASP A 208 12.79 10.90 -1.78
C ASP A 208 11.99 10.45 -0.56
N VAL A 209 10.85 9.79 -0.80
CA VAL A 209 9.97 9.30 0.26
C VAL A 209 10.64 8.22 1.10
N SER A 210 11.56 7.43 0.52
CA SER A 210 12.23 6.36 1.26
C SER A 210 13.23 6.89 2.28
N CYS A 211 13.96 7.95 1.96
CA CYS A 211 14.83 8.65 2.91
C CYS A 211 14.02 9.25 4.07
N TYR A 212 12.87 9.85 3.74
CA TYR A 212 11.99 10.46 4.72
C TYR A 212 11.37 9.41 5.66
N ILE A 213 10.78 8.36 5.12
CA ILE A 213 10.15 7.27 5.91
C ILE A 213 11.20 6.56 6.77
N ARG A 214 12.43 6.33 6.27
CA ARG A 214 13.50 5.75 7.08
C ARG A 214 13.85 6.64 8.28
N SER A 215 13.96 7.96 8.06
CA SER A 215 14.38 8.91 9.09
C SER A 215 13.25 9.32 10.03
N ASN A 216 12.01 9.25 9.55
CA ASN A 216 10.79 9.64 10.25
C ASN A 216 9.73 8.55 10.03
N PRO A 217 9.91 7.34 10.59
CA PRO A 217 8.98 6.25 10.38
C PRO A 217 7.58 6.66 10.90
N PHE A 218 6.55 6.22 10.20
CA PHE A 218 5.18 6.44 10.66
C PHE A 218 4.98 5.77 12.03
N VAL A 219 4.53 6.56 13.00
CA VAL A 219 4.16 6.11 14.34
C VAL A 219 2.78 6.65 14.65
N LEU A 220 1.88 5.76 15.06
CA LEU A 220 0.53 6.15 15.47
C LEU A 220 0.61 6.98 16.77
N ARG A 221 0.02 8.18 16.77
CA ARG A 221 -0.01 9.05 17.94
C ARG A 221 -1.19 8.72 18.85
N GLU A 222 -0.91 8.42 20.11
CA GLU A 222 -1.90 8.29 21.18
C GLU A 222 -2.37 9.71 21.57
N GLY A 223 -3.61 10.07 21.24
CA GLY A 223 -4.15 11.42 21.49
C GLY A 223 -4.35 12.28 20.25
N PHE A 224 -4.21 11.71 19.05
CA PHE A 224 -4.64 12.38 17.83
C PHE A 224 -6.16 12.67 17.88
N SER A 225 -6.53 13.92 17.69
CA SER A 225 -7.91 14.35 17.50
C SER A 225 -8.09 14.87 16.08
N LEU A 226 -9.23 14.56 15.47
CA LEU A 226 -9.65 15.28 14.27
C LEU A 226 -9.91 16.73 14.67
N GLU A 227 -9.16 17.67 14.09
CA GLU A 227 -9.51 19.08 14.26
C GLU A 227 -10.93 19.29 13.70
N PRO A 228 -11.80 20.03 14.41
CA PRO A 228 -13.08 20.42 13.82
C PRO A 228 -12.78 21.21 12.54
N PRO A 229 -13.58 21.04 11.47
CA PRO A 229 -13.38 21.79 10.25
C PRO A 229 -13.42 23.30 10.55
N PRO A 230 -12.57 24.12 9.89
CA PRO A 230 -12.60 25.58 10.04
C PRO A 230 -13.93 26.18 9.57
#